data_AF-A0A9D5BYG7-F1
#
_entry.id   AF-A0A9D5BYG7-F1
#
_cell.length_a   1.000
_cell.length_b   1.000
_cell.length_c   1.000
_cell.angle_alpha   90.00
_cell.angle_beta   90.00
_cell.angle_gamma   90.00
#
_symmetry.space_group_name_H-M   'P 1'
#
loop_
_entity.id
_entity.type
_entity.pdbx_description
1 polymer ?
#
loop_
_entity_poly.entity_id
_entity_poly.type
_entity_poly.pdbx_seq_one_letter_code
_entity_poly.pdbx_strand_id
1 'polypeptide(L)'
;MSSEEARSSVCVEDHVMTEKKRREKLNQQFVELLGLIPGLKKIDKASLIGDAINYIRELEEKLKTLEDKKRASSNSVKSWNSRPSPNENLTENSSSKSLPEIEVKMVGKNVLVKLHCLAGKGVLAKMLAEIEELHLVLRGVSSMPFTSSSLCVTVTAQFEEGYYMTVNELLKRLSTAFIYFLYED
;
A
#
# COMPACT_ATOMS: atom_id res chain seq x y z
N MET A 1 54.50 -30.34 -31.82
CA MET A 1 54.78 -29.20 -30.91
C MET A 1 53.78 -28.05 -31.09
N SER A 2 53.19 -27.81 -32.27
CA SER A 2 52.22 -26.69 -32.46
C SER A 2 50.79 -26.89 -31.94
N SER A 3 50.37 -28.12 -31.58
CA SER A 3 48.97 -28.40 -31.22
C SER A 3 48.64 -28.26 -29.72
N GLU A 4 49.65 -28.25 -28.84
CA GLU A 4 49.47 -28.10 -27.39
C GLU A 4 49.47 -26.62 -26.96
N GLU A 5 50.25 -25.76 -27.61
CA GLU A 5 50.22 -24.31 -27.38
C GLU A 5 48.89 -23.68 -27.83
N ALA A 6 48.28 -24.18 -28.91
CA ALA A 6 46.97 -23.72 -29.35
C ALA A 6 45.85 -24.11 -28.37
N ARG A 7 45.99 -25.21 -27.62
CA ARG A 7 45.03 -25.62 -26.59
C ARG A 7 45.19 -24.85 -25.28
N SER A 8 46.42 -24.44 -24.93
CA SER A 8 46.65 -23.61 -23.75
C SER A 8 46.19 -22.16 -23.96
N SER A 9 46.34 -21.60 -25.17
CA SER A 9 45.89 -20.22 -25.46
C SER A 9 44.37 -20.08 -25.44
N VAL A 10 43.64 -21.06 -26.00
CA VAL A 10 42.17 -21.06 -26.03
C VAL A 10 41.57 -21.17 -24.63
N CYS A 11 42.13 -21.99 -23.75
CA CYS A 11 41.68 -22.10 -22.36
C CYS A 11 41.87 -20.79 -21.57
N VAL A 12 42.95 -20.06 -21.86
CA VAL A 12 43.21 -18.74 -21.25
C VAL A 12 42.23 -17.70 -21.78
N GLU A 13 41.94 -17.70 -23.08
CA GLU A 13 40.95 -16.80 -23.69
C GLU A 13 39.54 -17.04 -23.14
N ASP A 14 39.11 -18.30 -23.04
CA ASP A 14 37.81 -18.68 -22.46
C ASP A 14 37.70 -18.28 -20.98
N HIS A 15 38.78 -18.45 -20.21
CA HIS A 15 38.83 -18.01 -18.81
C HIS A 15 38.73 -16.48 -18.69
N VAL A 16 39.41 -15.73 -19.55
CA VAL A 16 39.35 -14.26 -19.59
C VAL A 16 37.94 -13.78 -19.97
N MET A 17 37.32 -14.40 -20.97
CA MET A 17 35.96 -14.06 -21.40
C MET A 17 34.93 -14.39 -20.32
N THR A 18 35.11 -15.51 -19.62
CA THR A 18 34.26 -15.90 -18.48
C THR A 18 34.37 -14.89 -17.34
N GLU A 19 35.58 -14.47 -16.97
CA GLU A 19 35.80 -13.47 -15.92
C GLU A 19 35.26 -12.10 -16.33
N LYS A 20 35.41 -11.70 -17.60
CA LYS A 20 34.84 -10.47 -18.13
C LYS A 20 33.32 -10.46 -17.99
N LYS A 21 32.66 -11.53 -18.41
CA LYS A 21 31.20 -11.68 -18.27
C LYS A 21 30.75 -11.66 -16.81
N ARG A 22 31.53 -12.25 -15.90
CA ARG A 22 31.26 -12.19 -14.45
C ARG A 22 31.30 -10.76 -13.93
N ARG A 23 32.29 -9.96 -14.33
CA ARG A 23 32.42 -8.55 -13.94
C ARG A 23 31.32 -7.67 -14.52
N GLU A 24 30.96 -7.89 -15.78
CA GLU A 24 29.85 -7.18 -16.44
C GLU A 24 28.53 -7.43 -15.70
N LYS A 25 28.23 -8.69 -15.35
CA LYS A 25 27.04 -9.03 -14.56
C LYS A 25 27.01 -8.32 -13.20
N LEU A 26 28.13 -8.32 -12.48
CA LEU A 26 28.23 -7.61 -11.20
C LEU A 26 28.03 -6.10 -11.37
N ASN A 27 28.60 -5.52 -12.41
CA ASN A 27 28.45 -4.09 -12.67
C ASN A 27 27.02 -3.72 -13.05
N GLN A 28 26.32 -4.58 -13.80
CA GLN A 28 24.91 -4.41 -14.11
C GLN A 28 24.06 -4.41 -12.82
N GLN A 29 24.25 -5.40 -11.95
CA GLN A 29 23.54 -5.45 -10.66
C GLN A 29 23.84 -4.22 -9.80
N PHE A 30 25.07 -3.71 -9.83
CA PHE A 30 25.45 -2.50 -9.12
C PHE A 30 24.74 -1.25 -9.66
N VAL A 31 24.60 -1.13 -10.98
CA VAL A 31 23.85 -0.04 -11.62
C VAL A 31 22.35 -0.13 -11.33
N GLU A 32 21.78 -1.33 -11.35
CA GLU A 32 20.39 -1.55 -10.96
C GLU A 32 20.15 -1.13 -9.51
N LEU A 33 21.05 -1.50 -8.61
CA LEU A 33 21.00 -1.11 -7.19
C LEU A 33 21.06 0.42 -7.01
N LEU A 34 21.87 1.14 -7.79
CA LEU A 34 21.92 2.62 -7.76
C LEU A 34 20.57 3.27 -8.06
N GLY A 35 19.79 2.69 -8.99
CA GLY A 35 18.49 3.22 -9.36
C GLY A 35 17.42 3.05 -8.28
N LEU A 36 17.60 2.12 -7.34
CA LEU A 36 16.63 1.81 -6.29
C LEU A 36 16.82 2.65 -5.03
N ILE A 37 18.02 3.17 -4.78
CA ILE A 37 18.38 3.85 -3.54
C ILE A 37 18.31 5.37 -3.73
N PRO A 38 17.47 6.09 -2.97
CA PRO A 38 17.35 7.55 -3.08
C PRO A 38 18.55 8.29 -2.45
N GLY A 39 18.90 9.46 -2.98
CA GLY A 39 19.81 10.42 -2.31
C GLY A 39 21.31 10.26 -2.60
N LEU A 40 21.69 9.41 -3.55
CA LEU A 40 23.10 9.12 -3.86
C LEU A 40 23.74 10.23 -4.71
N LYS A 41 24.74 10.93 -4.16
CA LYS A 41 25.46 12.03 -4.84
C LYS A 41 26.87 11.66 -5.31
N LYS A 42 27.47 10.60 -4.77
CA LYS A 42 28.76 10.04 -5.19
C LYS A 42 28.71 8.52 -5.13
N ILE A 43 29.12 7.89 -6.21
CA ILE A 43 28.95 6.46 -6.51
C ILE A 43 30.20 5.69 -6.07
N ASP A 44 30.53 5.73 -4.77
CA ASP A 44 31.53 4.80 -4.26
C ASP A 44 30.91 3.43 -4.02
N LYS A 45 31.64 2.35 -4.36
CA LYS A 45 31.13 0.98 -4.28
C LYS A 45 30.86 0.54 -2.85
N ALA A 46 31.68 0.95 -1.90
CA ALA A 46 31.48 0.61 -0.50
C ALA A 46 30.35 1.47 0.12
N SER A 47 30.34 2.77 -0.17
CA SER A 47 29.26 3.66 0.29
C SER A 47 27.88 3.21 -0.22
N LEU A 48 27.76 2.81 -1.50
CA LEU A 48 26.48 2.33 -2.03
C LEU A 48 25.93 1.14 -1.25
N ILE A 49 26.78 0.15 -0.96
CA ILE A 49 26.35 -1.05 -0.24
C ILE A 49 25.94 -0.68 1.20
N GLY A 50 26.68 0.22 1.84
CA GLY A 50 26.31 0.75 3.16
C GLY A 50 24.96 1.48 3.13
N ASP A 51 24.75 2.35 2.14
CA ASP A 51 23.50 3.10 1.96
C ASP A 51 22.33 2.16 1.64
N ALA A 52 22.56 1.11 0.85
CA ALA A 52 21.57 0.07 0.56
C ALA A 52 21.08 -0.62 1.82
N ILE A 53 22.02 -1.03 2.68
CA ILE A 53 21.72 -1.70 3.96
C ILE A 53 20.94 -0.76 4.87
N ASN A 54 21.36 0.50 4.98
CA ASN A 54 20.67 1.50 5.78
C ASN A 54 19.25 1.74 5.26
N TYR A 55 19.07 1.85 3.94
CA TYR A 55 17.75 2.06 3.34
C TYR A 55 16.80 0.88 3.61
N ILE A 56 17.28 -0.37 3.54
CA ILE A 56 16.48 -1.55 3.90
C ILE A 56 16.06 -1.48 5.37
N ARG A 57 16.98 -1.16 6.29
CA ARG A 57 16.67 -1.04 7.72
C ARG A 57 15.64 0.07 8.00
N GLU A 58 15.75 1.21 7.33
CA GLU A 58 14.75 2.28 7.43
C GLU A 58 13.37 1.83 6.94
N LEU A 59 13.32 1.05 5.85
CA LEU A 59 12.06 0.52 5.34
C LEU A 59 11.44 -0.49 6.32
N GLU A 60 12.24 -1.36 6.92
CA GLU A 60 11.79 -2.29 7.96
C GLU A 60 11.23 -1.56 9.19
N GLU A 61 11.88 -0.48 9.63
CA GLU A 61 11.40 0.34 10.74
C GLU A 61 10.09 1.07 10.39
N LYS A 62 9.98 1.62 9.17
CA LYS A 62 8.74 2.24 8.66
C LYS A 62 7.60 1.22 8.61
N LEU A 63 7.86 -0.02 8.17
CA LEU A 63 6.85 -1.07 8.20
C LEU A 63 6.41 -1.40 9.62
N LYS A 64 7.36 -1.60 10.53
CA LYS A 64 7.06 -1.89 11.94
C LYS A 64 6.23 -0.79 12.59
N THR A 65 6.63 0.48 12.41
CA THR A 65 5.89 1.62 12.97
C THR A 65 4.47 1.73 12.38
N LEU A 66 4.29 1.43 11.09
CA LEU A 66 2.96 1.38 10.47
C LEU A 66 2.11 0.21 11.01
N GLU A 67 2.69 -0.97 11.18
CA GLU A 67 2.02 -2.13 11.78
C GLU A 67 1.62 -1.88 13.23
N ASP A 68 2.52 -1.28 14.02
CA ASP A 68 2.25 -0.91 15.41
C ASP A 68 1.17 0.17 15.49
N LYS A 69 1.18 1.16 14.59
CA LYS A 69 0.11 2.16 14.48
C LYS A 69 -1.22 1.51 14.09
N LYS A 70 -1.22 0.55 13.17
CA LYS A 70 -2.42 -0.23 12.79
C LYS A 70 -2.95 -1.03 13.99
N ARG A 71 -2.08 -1.67 14.78
CA ARG A 71 -2.46 -2.40 16.00
C ARG A 71 -2.97 -1.46 17.11
N ALA A 72 -2.35 -0.30 17.28
CA ALA A 72 -2.80 0.72 18.23
C ALA A 72 -4.16 1.32 17.83
N SER A 73 -4.38 1.57 16.53
CA SER A 73 -5.67 2.02 15.99
C SER A 73 -6.74 0.92 16.11
N SER A 74 -6.39 -0.34 15.92
CA SER A 74 -7.28 -1.48 16.13
C SER A 74 -7.66 -1.67 17.61
N ASN A 75 -6.79 -1.29 18.56
CA ASN A 75 -7.08 -1.35 19.99
C ASN A 75 -7.95 -0.18 20.51
N SER A 76 -8.12 0.90 19.75
CA SER A 76 -9.05 1.99 20.09
C SER A 76 -10.47 1.80 19.51
N VAL A 77 -10.66 0.80 18.64
CA VAL A 77 -11.97 0.37 18.11
C VAL A 77 -12.29 -1.07 18.54
N LYS A 78 -11.95 -1.43 19.79
CA LYS A 78 -12.46 -2.62 20.48
C LYS A 78 -13.37 -2.19 21.62
N SER A 79 -14.42 -1.48 21.27
CA SER A 79 -15.60 -1.38 22.11
C SER A 79 -16.76 -1.61 21.16
N TRP A 80 -17.64 -2.54 21.53
CA TRP A 80 -18.83 -3.00 20.80
C TRP A 80 -18.69 -4.25 19.93
N ASN A 81 -17.88 -5.23 20.34
CA ASN A 81 -18.26 -6.63 20.14
C ASN A 81 -18.54 -7.25 21.51
N SER A 82 -19.78 -7.19 21.94
CA SER A 82 -20.26 -7.98 23.07
C SER A 82 -21.67 -8.45 22.78
N ARG A 83 -21.78 -9.67 22.26
CA ARG A 83 -22.71 -10.67 22.82
C ARG A 83 -22.04 -12.06 22.71
N PRO A 84 -22.20 -12.92 23.74
CA PRO A 84 -21.50 -14.19 23.84
C PRO A 84 -22.35 -15.34 23.28
N SER A 85 -21.73 -16.35 22.67
CA SER A 85 -21.90 -17.77 23.04
C SER A 85 -21.00 -18.68 22.19
N PRO A 86 -20.50 -19.81 22.74
CA PRO A 86 -19.43 -20.64 22.16
C PRO A 86 -19.96 -21.59 21.07
N ASN A 87 -19.12 -22.11 20.17
CA ASN A 87 -18.58 -23.48 20.20
C ASN A 87 -17.64 -23.69 18.99
N GLU A 88 -16.75 -24.66 19.13
CA GLU A 88 -15.59 -25.04 18.30
C GLU A 88 -15.90 -25.41 16.83
N ASN A 89 -15.00 -25.06 15.90
CA ASN A 89 -14.20 -25.98 15.07
C ASN A 89 -13.64 -25.32 13.80
N LEU A 90 -12.40 -25.69 13.48
CA LEU A 90 -11.60 -25.26 12.32
C LEU A 90 -12.26 -25.67 11.00
N THR A 91 -12.33 -24.75 10.04
CA THR A 91 -12.20 -25.09 8.62
C THR A 91 -11.83 -23.85 7.80
N GLU A 92 -10.66 -23.92 7.20
CA GLU A 92 -10.18 -23.03 6.13
C GLU A 92 -11.15 -23.11 4.95
N ASN A 93 -11.94 -22.06 4.75
CA ASN A 93 -12.37 -21.54 3.44
C ASN A 93 -13.37 -20.41 3.68
N SER A 94 -12.90 -19.17 3.69
CA SER A 94 -13.77 -18.02 3.50
C SER A 94 -12.95 -16.95 2.83
N SER A 95 -13.38 -16.59 1.62
CA SER A 95 -13.07 -15.31 1.02
C SER A 95 -13.18 -14.26 2.11
N SER A 96 -12.04 -13.73 2.55
CA SER A 96 -12.03 -12.58 3.44
C SER A 96 -12.69 -11.45 2.67
N LYS A 97 -14.01 -11.28 2.81
CA LYS A 97 -14.71 -10.05 2.47
C LYS A 97 -14.02 -8.98 3.31
N SER A 98 -13.00 -8.36 2.74
CA SER A 98 -12.25 -7.30 3.40
C SER A 98 -13.25 -6.18 3.62
N LEU A 99 -13.55 -5.91 4.89
CA LEU A 99 -14.37 -4.77 5.26
C LEU A 99 -13.76 -3.52 4.62
N PRO A 100 -14.59 -2.61 4.09
CA PRO A 100 -14.08 -1.41 3.47
C PRO A 100 -13.28 -0.61 4.51
N GLU A 101 -12.02 -0.30 4.19
CA GLU A 101 -11.23 0.58 5.05
C GLU A 101 -11.57 2.02 4.69
N ILE A 102 -12.29 2.70 5.59
CA ILE A 102 -12.73 4.08 5.43
C ILE A 102 -11.83 4.98 6.28
N GLU A 103 -11.05 5.83 5.63
CA GLU A 103 -10.29 6.88 6.30
C GLU A 103 -11.00 8.22 6.08
N VAL A 104 -11.30 8.93 7.18
CA VAL A 104 -11.84 10.29 7.14
C VAL A 104 -10.82 11.25 7.75
N LYS A 105 -10.48 12.31 7.02
CA LYS A 105 -9.62 13.41 7.50
C LYS A 105 -10.38 14.71 7.36
N MET A 106 -10.35 15.54 8.40
CA MET A 106 -11.00 16.85 8.41
C MET A 106 -9.98 17.93 8.74
N VAL A 107 -9.97 19.01 7.97
CA VAL A 107 -9.12 20.20 8.18
C VAL A 107 -9.99 21.43 8.03
N GLY A 108 -10.32 22.07 9.15
CA GLY A 108 -11.27 23.19 9.17
C GLY A 108 -12.64 22.75 8.66
N LYS A 109 -13.10 23.34 7.55
CA LYS A 109 -14.36 22.97 6.88
C LYS A 109 -14.20 21.90 5.80
N ASN A 110 -12.97 21.57 5.42
CA ASN A 110 -12.69 20.62 4.36
C ASN A 110 -12.62 19.20 4.92
N VAL A 111 -13.18 18.27 4.17
CA VAL A 111 -13.29 16.85 4.50
C VAL A 111 -12.70 16.05 3.35
N LEU A 112 -11.87 15.09 3.69
CA LEU A 112 -11.35 14.07 2.79
C LEU A 112 -11.84 12.71 3.28
N VAL A 113 -12.61 12.03 2.44
CA VAL A 113 -13.07 10.66 2.67
C VAL A 113 -12.36 9.75 1.69
N LYS A 114 -11.64 8.76 2.19
CA LYS A 114 -10.98 7.73 1.39
C LYS A 114 -11.61 6.39 1.72
N LEU A 115 -12.18 5.76 0.71
CA LEU A 115 -12.80 4.45 0.78
C LEU A 115 -11.92 3.47 0.00
N HIS A 116 -11.51 2.38 0.64
CA HIS A 116 -10.89 1.25 -0.03
C HIS A 116 -11.84 0.06 0.00
N CYS A 117 -12.30 -0.38 -1.16
CA CYS A 117 -13.26 -1.47 -1.28
C CYS A 117 -12.90 -2.40 -2.45
N LEU A 118 -13.57 -3.53 -2.55
CA LEU A 118 -13.53 -4.34 -3.76
C LEU A 118 -14.25 -3.59 -4.90
N ALA A 119 -13.78 -3.78 -6.13
CA ALA A 119 -14.35 -3.16 -7.33
C ALA A 119 -15.73 -3.78 -7.62
N GLY A 120 -16.76 -3.21 -7.00
CA GLY A 120 -18.17 -3.54 -7.23
C GLY A 120 -18.83 -2.57 -8.20
N LYS A 121 -19.91 -3.02 -8.86
CA LYS A 121 -20.72 -2.13 -9.70
C LYS A 121 -21.43 -1.09 -8.81
N GLY A 122 -21.30 0.19 -9.17
CA GLY A 122 -22.09 1.27 -8.56
C GLY A 122 -21.60 1.78 -7.19
N VAL A 123 -20.44 1.33 -6.68
CA VAL A 123 -19.89 1.82 -5.40
C VAL A 123 -19.68 3.34 -5.40
N LEU A 124 -19.15 3.88 -6.51
CA LEU A 124 -18.93 5.32 -6.67
C LEU A 124 -20.23 6.12 -6.57
N ALA A 125 -21.25 5.76 -7.35
CA ALA A 125 -22.52 6.49 -7.39
C ALA A 125 -23.20 6.53 -6.01
N LYS A 126 -23.15 5.41 -5.28
CA LYS A 126 -23.73 5.31 -3.94
C LYS A 126 -22.93 6.10 -2.89
N MET A 127 -21.60 6.11 -3.03
CA MET A 127 -20.75 6.96 -2.18
C MET A 127 -21.05 8.44 -2.37
N LEU A 128 -21.28 8.89 -3.60
CA LEU A 128 -21.68 10.28 -3.84
C LEU A 128 -23.05 10.59 -3.22
N ALA A 129 -24.04 9.71 -3.39
CA ALA A 129 -25.38 9.90 -2.82
C ALA A 129 -25.35 10.04 -1.29
N GLU A 130 -24.61 9.19 -0.59
CA GLU A 130 -24.46 9.27 0.88
C GLU A 130 -23.79 10.58 1.31
N ILE A 131 -22.81 11.06 0.54
CA ILE A 131 -22.12 12.32 0.86
C ILE A 131 -23.03 13.52 0.64
N GLU A 132 -23.88 13.49 -0.37
CA GLU A 132 -24.91 14.52 -0.61
C GLU A 132 -25.94 14.56 0.53
N GLU A 133 -26.37 13.41 1.07
CA GLU A 133 -27.27 13.35 2.24
C GLU A 133 -26.65 13.93 3.52
N LEU A 134 -25.32 13.98 3.61
CA LEU A 134 -24.59 14.49 4.78
C LEU A 134 -24.33 16.00 4.74
N HIS A 135 -24.98 16.75 3.83
CA HIS A 135 -24.80 18.20 3.65
C HIS A 135 -23.33 18.60 3.41
N LEU A 136 -22.62 17.75 2.65
CA LEU A 136 -21.25 17.98 2.23
C LEU A 136 -21.25 18.46 0.77
N VAL A 137 -20.78 19.68 0.54
CA VAL A 137 -20.54 20.22 -0.80
C VAL A 137 -19.37 19.50 -1.44
N LEU A 138 -19.66 18.71 -2.47
CA LEU A 138 -18.66 17.96 -3.21
C LEU A 138 -17.69 18.90 -3.94
N ARG A 139 -16.40 18.81 -3.63
CA ARG A 139 -15.33 19.57 -4.32
C ARG A 139 -14.65 18.76 -5.40
N GLY A 140 -14.51 17.46 -5.20
CA GLY A 140 -13.85 16.59 -6.17
C GLY A 140 -13.93 15.13 -5.77
N VAL A 141 -14.03 14.28 -6.78
CA VAL A 141 -14.04 12.82 -6.65
C VAL A 141 -12.94 12.26 -7.52
N SER A 142 -12.18 11.32 -6.97
CA SER A 142 -11.17 10.57 -7.68
C SER A 142 -11.37 9.08 -7.41
N SER A 143 -11.44 8.29 -8.47
CA SER A 143 -11.49 6.83 -8.38
C SER A 143 -10.25 6.25 -9.04
N MET A 144 -9.50 5.45 -8.29
CA MET A 144 -8.32 4.76 -8.83
C MET A 144 -8.46 3.27 -8.54
N PRO A 145 -8.37 2.39 -9.57
CA PRO A 145 -8.30 0.96 -9.35
C PRO A 145 -6.96 0.62 -8.68
N PHE A 146 -7.01 -0.14 -7.60
CA PHE A 146 -5.85 -0.70 -6.94
C PHE A 146 -5.90 -2.21 -7.20
N THR A 147 -4.92 -2.82 -7.85
CA THR A 147 -4.90 -4.28 -8.13
C THR A 147 -6.08 -4.81 -8.98
N SER A 148 -6.16 -6.12 -9.18
CA SER A 148 -7.13 -6.80 -10.07
C SER A 148 -8.58 -6.67 -9.62
N SER A 149 -8.83 -6.37 -8.34
CA SER A 149 -10.17 -6.41 -7.76
C SER A 149 -10.43 -5.37 -6.66
N SER A 150 -9.52 -4.45 -6.37
CA SER A 150 -9.79 -3.34 -5.42
C SER A 150 -9.91 -1.99 -6.12
N LEU A 151 -10.71 -1.12 -5.52
CA LEU A 151 -10.97 0.25 -5.97
C LEU A 151 -10.77 1.16 -4.77
N CYS A 152 -10.00 2.23 -4.94
CA CYS A 152 -9.92 3.31 -3.97
C CYS A 152 -10.67 4.51 -4.50
N VAL A 153 -11.64 4.96 -3.74
CA VAL A 153 -12.40 6.17 -4.00
C VAL A 153 -11.95 7.21 -3.00
N THR A 154 -11.57 8.38 -3.50
CA THR A 154 -11.21 9.54 -2.70
C THR A 154 -12.17 10.66 -3.02
N VAL A 155 -12.91 11.11 -2.01
CA VAL A 155 -13.84 12.23 -2.12
C VAL A 155 -13.33 13.37 -1.27
N THR A 156 -13.26 14.55 -1.87
CA THR A 156 -13.01 15.83 -1.22
C THR A 156 -14.31 16.60 -1.19
N ALA A 157 -14.72 17.02 0.00
CA ALA A 157 -15.94 17.77 0.20
C ALA A 157 -15.74 18.86 1.27
N GLN A 158 -16.69 19.78 1.37
CA GLN A 158 -16.68 20.88 2.32
C GLN A 158 -18.06 20.97 2.98
N PHE A 159 -18.15 21.14 4.29
CA PHE A 159 -19.45 21.32 4.94
C PHE A 159 -20.16 22.59 4.45
N GLU A 160 -21.48 22.49 4.23
CA GLU A 160 -22.35 23.63 3.95
C GLU A 160 -22.34 24.65 5.10
N GLU A 161 -22.67 25.91 4.78
CA GLU A 161 -22.74 26.98 5.79
C GLU A 161 -23.81 26.67 6.83
N GLY A 162 -23.38 26.55 8.10
CA GLY A 162 -24.26 26.23 9.23
C GLY A 162 -24.21 24.77 9.69
N TYR A 163 -23.60 23.88 8.90
CA TYR A 163 -23.43 22.47 9.27
C TYR A 163 -22.01 22.21 9.81
N TYR A 164 -21.95 21.52 10.94
CA TYR A 164 -20.70 21.01 11.50
C TYR A 164 -20.96 19.61 12.04
N MET A 165 -19.98 18.72 11.83
CA MET A 165 -20.03 17.37 12.36
C MET A 165 -18.65 16.97 12.83
N THR A 166 -18.58 16.14 13.87
CA THR A 166 -17.30 15.60 14.34
C THR A 166 -16.82 14.49 13.40
N VAL A 167 -15.50 14.29 13.31
CA VAL A 167 -14.90 13.24 12.48
C VAL A 167 -15.48 11.86 12.83
N ASN A 168 -15.69 11.58 14.12
CA ASN A 168 -16.22 10.30 14.58
C ASN A 168 -17.68 10.09 14.18
N GLU A 169 -18.51 11.12 14.25
CA GLU A 169 -19.92 11.03 13.83
C GLU A 169 -20.02 10.81 12.31
N LEU A 170 -19.23 11.56 11.54
CA LEU A 170 -19.14 11.38 10.09
C LEU A 170 -18.65 9.98 9.72
N LEU A 171 -17.59 9.50 10.37
CA LEU A 171 -17.04 8.17 10.13
C LEU A 171 -18.04 7.08 10.50
N LYS A 172 -18.79 7.25 11.60
CA LYS A 172 -19.82 6.30 12.02
C LYS A 172 -20.96 6.22 11.01
N ARG A 173 -21.46 7.36 10.50
CA ARG A 173 -22.51 7.39 9.48
C ARG A 173 -22.06 6.75 8.18
N LEU A 174 -20.93 7.20 7.63
CA LEU A 174 -20.36 6.63 6.41
C LEU A 174 -20.09 5.13 6.58
N SER A 175 -19.45 4.73 7.68
CA SER A 175 -19.18 3.31 7.94
C SER A 175 -20.45 2.49 8.04
N THR A 176 -21.52 3.02 8.64
CA THR A 176 -22.80 2.31 8.74
C THR A 176 -23.40 2.15 7.35
N ALA A 177 -23.49 3.23 6.57
CA ALA A 177 -24.03 3.21 5.21
C ALA A 177 -23.27 2.24 4.29
N PHE A 178 -21.93 2.26 4.33
CA PHE A 178 -21.11 1.38 3.49
C PHE A 178 -21.11 -0.08 3.95
N ILE A 179 -21.24 -0.37 5.26
CA ILE A 179 -21.35 -1.75 5.76
C ILE A 179 -22.68 -2.37 5.31
N TYR A 180 -23.80 -1.66 5.48
CA TYR A 180 -25.09 -2.13 4.99
C TYR A 180 -25.02 -2.37 3.48
N PHE A 181 -24.39 -1.46 2.74
CA PHE A 181 -24.26 -1.57 1.30
C PHE A 181 -23.39 -2.76 0.81
N LEU A 182 -22.31 -3.11 1.51
CA LEU A 182 -21.42 -4.21 1.07
C LEU A 182 -21.87 -5.61 1.53
N TYR A 183 -22.88 -5.69 2.39
CA TYR A 183 -23.48 -6.95 2.84
C TYR A 183 -24.87 -7.22 2.23
N GLU A 184 -25.37 -6.30 1.40
CA GLU A 184 -26.60 -6.46 0.63
C GLU A 184 -26.25 -6.85 -0.82
N ASP A 185 -25.74 -8.07 -0.99
CA ASP A 185 -25.62 -8.80 -2.26
C ASP A 185 -25.90 -10.29 -2.01
#